data_AF-A0A7N2LSB5-F1
#
_entry.id   AF-A0A7N2LSB5-F1
#
_cell.length_a   1.000
_cell.length_b   1.000
_cell.length_c   1.000
_cell.angle_alpha   90.00
_cell.angle_beta   90.00
_cell.angle_gamma   90.00
#
_symmetry.space_group_name_H-M   'P 1'
#
loop_
_entity.id
_entity.type
_entity.pdbx_description
1 polymer ?
#
loop_
_entity_poly.entity_id
_entity_poly.type
_entity_poly.pdbx_seq_one_letter_code
_entity_poly.pdbx_strand_id
1 'polypeptide(L)'
;MVTCNKYPRVCPAKSSPGPNCCKKKCVDVRADRLNCGRCGKKCKYSEICCKGECVNPMSNKKHCENCNNKCKKGTSYVYGMCSYA
;
A
#
# COMPACT_ATOMS: atom_id res chain seq x y z
N MET A 1 6.96 26.01 -9.70
CA MET A 1 6.87 24.77 -8.89
C MET A 1 6.43 23.63 -9.79
N VAL A 2 7.23 22.57 -9.90
CA VAL A 2 6.87 21.38 -10.68
C VAL A 2 5.81 20.61 -9.88
N THR A 3 4.59 20.51 -10.41
CA THR A 3 3.47 19.78 -9.78
C THR A 3 2.90 18.79 -10.78
N CYS A 4 2.46 17.63 -10.31
CA CYS A 4 1.99 16.57 -11.20
C CYS A 4 0.72 16.93 -11.98
N ASN A 5 -0.09 17.87 -11.46
CA ASN A 5 -1.26 18.40 -12.18
C ASN A 5 -0.88 19.15 -13.47
N LYS A 6 0.30 19.80 -13.47
CA LYS A 6 0.81 20.56 -14.63
C LYS A 6 1.79 19.73 -15.46
N TYR A 7 2.51 18.81 -14.83
CA TYR A 7 3.50 17.93 -15.44
C TYR A 7 3.19 16.46 -15.11
N PRO A 8 2.24 15.83 -15.83
CA PRO A 8 1.80 14.46 -15.54
C PRO A 8 2.92 13.41 -15.68
N ARG A 9 3.98 13.72 -16.42
CA ARG A 9 5.14 12.83 -16.60
C ARG A 9 6.10 12.77 -15.40
N VAL A 10 5.88 13.58 -14.37
CA VAL A 10 6.72 13.56 -13.16
C VAL A 10 6.45 12.33 -12.30
N CYS A 11 5.19 11.88 -12.21
CA CYS A 11 4.85 10.75 -11.35
C CYS A 11 5.32 9.37 -11.88
N PRO A 12 5.26 9.09 -13.19
CA PRO A 12 5.80 7.85 -13.74
C PRO A 12 7.33 7.70 -13.62
N ALA A 13 8.06 8.75 -13.24
CA ALA A 13 9.50 8.67 -13.06
C ALA A 13 9.86 7.78 -11.87
N LYS A 14 10.94 7.01 -11.98
CA LYS A 14 11.39 6.09 -10.91
C LYS A 14 11.75 6.80 -9.59
N SER A 15 12.10 8.08 -9.65
CA SER A 15 12.41 8.92 -8.48
C SER A 15 11.16 9.48 -7.78
N SER A 16 9.97 9.24 -8.35
CA SER A 16 8.70 9.67 -7.77
C SER A 16 8.23 8.67 -6.70
N PRO A 17 7.54 9.13 -5.64
CA PRO A 17 6.89 8.25 -4.67
C PRO A 17 5.83 7.30 -5.25
N GLY A 18 5.36 7.55 -6.47
CA GLY A 18 4.47 6.67 -7.19
C GLY A 18 3.95 7.25 -8.50
N PRO A 19 3.30 6.44 -9.34
CA PRO A 19 2.89 6.82 -10.68
C PRO A 19 1.62 7.69 -10.72
N ASN A 20 0.87 7.79 -9.64
CA ASN A 20 -0.42 8.47 -9.63
C ASN A 20 -0.31 9.89 -9.09
N CYS A 21 -0.96 10.83 -9.77
CA CYS A 21 -1.04 12.21 -9.30
C CYS A 21 -2.29 12.41 -8.42
N CYS A 22 -2.09 12.68 -7.13
CA CYS A 22 -3.16 13.00 -6.18
C CYS A 22 -2.86 14.34 -5.50
N LYS A 23 -3.77 15.31 -5.63
CA LYS A 23 -3.67 16.65 -5.00
C LYS A 23 -2.29 17.32 -5.22
N LYS A 24 -1.81 17.36 -6.47
CA LYS A 24 -0.50 17.92 -6.88
C LYS A 24 0.73 17.15 -6.38
N LYS A 25 0.56 16.03 -5.67
CA LYS A 25 1.63 15.13 -5.24
C LYS A 25 1.58 13.81 -5.99
N CYS A 26 2.74 13.23 -6.23
CA CYS A 26 2.82 11.88 -6.76
C CYS A 26 2.73 10.88 -5.62
N VAL A 27 1.87 9.89 -5.76
CA VAL A 27 1.61 8.83 -4.78
C VAL A 27 1.44 7.51 -5.51
N ASP A 28 1.64 6.41 -4.80
CA ASP A 28 1.33 5.08 -5.32
C ASP A 28 0.01 4.60 -4.72
N VAL A 29 -1.07 4.61 -5.51
CA VAL A 29 -2.38 4.14 -5.02
C VAL A 29 -2.39 2.65 -4.66
N ARG A 30 -1.34 1.90 -4.97
CA ARG A 30 -1.23 0.46 -4.68
C ARG A 30 -0.60 0.18 -3.32
N ALA A 31 0.09 1.16 -2.74
CA ALA A 31 0.84 1.03 -1.49
C ALA A 31 0.52 2.14 -0.48
N ASP A 32 0.07 3.31 -0.94
CA ASP A 32 -0.27 4.44 -0.08
C ASP A 32 -1.61 4.19 0.62
N ARG A 33 -1.53 4.00 1.94
CA ARG A 33 -2.67 3.82 2.84
C ARG A 33 -3.68 4.96 2.79
N LEU A 34 -3.26 6.17 2.43
CA LEU A 34 -4.12 7.35 2.34
C LEU A 34 -4.75 7.54 0.96
N ASN A 35 -4.28 6.80 -0.04
CA ASN A 35 -4.72 6.90 -1.43
C ASN A 35 -4.98 5.51 -2.04
N CYS A 36 -5.43 4.55 -1.23
CA CYS A 36 -5.46 3.14 -1.62
C CYS A 36 -6.53 2.82 -2.66
N GLY A 37 -6.11 2.42 -3.85
CA GLY A 37 -6.96 2.12 -5.02
C GLY A 37 -7.48 3.36 -5.74
N ARG A 38 -7.59 4.51 -5.05
CA ARG A 38 -7.91 5.80 -5.65
C ARG A 38 -7.43 6.94 -4.74
N CYS A 39 -7.19 8.12 -5.33
CA CYS A 39 -6.83 9.31 -4.58
C CYS A 39 -7.84 9.61 -3.45
N GLY A 40 -7.34 9.84 -2.24
CA GLY A 40 -8.13 10.19 -1.06
C GLY A 40 -8.84 9.02 -0.37
N LYS A 41 -8.73 7.79 -0.87
CA LYS A 41 -9.28 6.60 -0.19
C LYS A 41 -8.32 6.15 0.92
N LYS A 42 -8.64 6.53 2.15
CA LYS A 42 -7.95 6.05 3.36
C LYS A 42 -8.45 4.66 3.74
N CYS A 43 -7.52 3.75 4.03
CA CYS A 43 -7.84 2.49 4.70
C CYS A 43 -8.09 2.71 6.20
N LYS A 44 -8.82 1.80 6.86
CA LYS A 44 -9.12 1.87 8.31
C LYS A 44 -7.85 1.78 9.17
N TYR A 45 -7.98 2.06 10.47
CA TYR A 45 -6.83 2.15 11.38
C TYR A 45 -5.95 0.89 11.36
N SER A 46 -6.58 -0.28 11.30
CA SER A 46 -5.94 -1.60 11.28
C SER A 46 -5.68 -2.15 9.87
N GLU A 47 -5.98 -1.41 8.81
CA GLU A 47 -5.81 -1.87 7.43
C GLU A 47 -4.60 -1.22 6.75
N ILE A 48 -3.93 -2.00 5.90
CA ILE A 48 -2.86 -1.56 5.02
C ILE A 48 -3.36 -1.51 3.58
N CYS A 49 -2.75 -0.65 2.75
CA CYS A 49 -3.01 -0.69 1.32
C CYS A 49 -2.18 -1.79 0.66
N CYS A 50 -2.83 -2.73 0.00
CA CYS A 50 -2.15 -3.74 -0.77
C CYS A 50 -2.76 -3.90 -2.16
N LYS A 51 -1.94 -3.67 -3.18
CA LYS A 51 -2.34 -3.76 -4.59
C LYS A 51 -3.56 -2.88 -4.95
N GLY A 52 -3.81 -1.83 -4.17
CA GLY A 52 -4.96 -0.93 -4.34
C GLY A 52 -6.19 -1.31 -3.51
N GLU A 53 -6.08 -2.31 -2.65
CA GLU A 53 -7.15 -2.73 -1.74
C GLU A 53 -6.73 -2.60 -0.29
N CYS A 54 -7.65 -2.15 0.55
CA CYS A 54 -7.43 -2.10 1.99
C CYS A 54 -7.58 -3.51 2.54
N VAL A 55 -6.49 -4.06 3.06
CA VAL A 55 -6.46 -5.40 3.64
C VAL A 55 -6.08 -5.30 5.09
N ASN A 56 -6.72 -6.11 5.93
CA ASN A 56 -6.36 -6.20 7.34
C ASN A 56 -5.26 -7.29 7.50
N PRO A 57 -4.01 -6.93 7.82
CA PRO A 57 -2.92 -7.88 8.00
C PRO A 57 -3.09 -8.75 9.24
N MET A 58 -4.10 -8.48 10.09
CA MET A 58 -4.46 -9.21 11.31
C MET A 58 -5.60 -10.24 11.12
N SER A 59 -6.35 -10.15 10.01
CA SER A 59 -7.32 -11.18 9.60
C SER A 59 -6.93 -11.94 8.33
N ASN A 60 -6.01 -11.40 7.52
CA ASN A 60 -5.70 -11.94 6.21
C ASN A 60 -4.33 -12.66 6.20
N LYS A 61 -4.36 -13.99 6.28
CA LYS A 61 -3.18 -14.89 6.25
C LYS A 61 -2.26 -14.68 5.03
N LYS A 62 -2.73 -14.05 3.95
CA LYS A 62 -1.95 -13.77 2.73
C LYS A 62 -1.15 -12.45 2.79
N HIS A 63 -1.35 -11.63 3.81
CA HIS A 63 -0.76 -10.29 3.97
C HIS A 63 -0.20 -10.11 5.38
N CYS A 64 0.55 -11.10 5.86
CA CYS A 64 1.13 -11.04 7.18
C CYS A 64 2.36 -10.10 7.13
N GLU A 65 2.43 -9.15 8.05
CA GLU A 65 3.49 -8.13 8.19
C GLU A 65 3.60 -7.07 7.06
N ASN A 66 3.35 -7.42 5.79
CA ASN A 66 3.34 -6.47 4.67
C ASN A 66 2.47 -6.94 3.48
N CYS A 67 2.19 -6.03 2.54
CA CYS A 67 1.52 -6.34 1.28
C CYS A 67 2.27 -7.39 0.46
N ASN A 68 1.67 -8.58 0.27
CA ASN A 68 2.24 -9.77 -0.39
C ASN A 68 3.34 -10.52 0.38
N ASN A 69 3.56 -10.26 1.67
CA ASN A 69 4.30 -11.20 2.49
C ASN A 69 3.37 -12.32 2.97
N LYS A 70 3.49 -13.49 2.34
CA LYS A 70 3.00 -14.73 2.94
C LYS A 70 3.96 -15.12 4.05
N CYS A 71 3.45 -15.68 5.13
CA CYS A 71 4.30 -16.36 6.12
C CYS A 71 5.16 -17.43 5.42
N LYS A 72 6.45 -17.48 5.78
CA LYS A 72 7.37 -18.52 5.29
C LYS A 72 6.79 -19.90 5.61
N LYS A 73 7.07 -20.88 4.77
CA LYS A 73 6.63 -22.27 4.98
C LYS A 73 7.18 -22.76 6.33
N GLY A 74 6.30 -23.11 7.27
CA GLY A 74 6.68 -23.49 8.64
C GLY A 74 6.37 -22.43 9.72
N THR A 75 5.88 -21.24 9.36
CA THR A 75 5.37 -20.26 10.32
C THR A 75 3.84 -20.17 10.31
N SER A 76 3.28 -20.08 11.51
CA SER A 76 1.86 -19.98 11.81
C SER A 76 1.43 -18.51 11.95
N TYR A 77 0.24 -18.22 11.44
CA TYR A 77 -0.37 -16.90 11.57
C TYR A 77 -1.01 -16.76 12.96
N VAL A 78 -0.39 -16.00 13.85
CA VAL A 78 -0.84 -15.79 15.22
C VAL A 78 -0.97 -14.27 15.47
N TYR A 79 -2.18 -13.79 15.73
CA TYR A 79 -2.46 -12.37 16.03
C TYR A 79 -1.87 -11.34 15.03
N GLY A 80 -1.84 -11.65 13.73
CA GLY A 80 -1.31 -10.73 12.71
C GLY A 80 0.21 -10.73 12.55
N MET A 81 0.90 -11.69 13.16
CA MET A 81 2.34 -11.93 13.01
C MET A 81 2.62 -13.35 12.54
N CYS A 82 3.70 -13.55 11.79
CA CYS A 82 4.17 -14.88 11.44
C CYS A 82 5.04 -15.42 12.58
N SER A 83 4.49 -16.27 13.45
CA SER A 83 5.25 -16.94 14.50
C SER A 83 5.69 -18.33 14.04
N TYR A 84 6.90 -18.76 14.42
CA TYR A 84 7.23 -20.18 14.38
C TYR A 84 6.32 -20.92 15.38
N ALA A 85 5.76 -22.06 14.99
CA ALA A 85 4.99 -22.93 15.87
C ALA A 85 5.79 -24.21 16.13
#